data_AF-A0A8J7XDC2-F1
#
_entry.id   AF-A0A8J7XDC2-F1
#
_cell.length_a   1.000
_cell.length_b   1.000
_cell.length_c   1.000
_cell.angle_alpha   90.00
_cell.angle_beta   90.00
_cell.angle_gamma   90.00
#
_symmetry.space_group_name_H-M   'P 1'
#
loop_
_entity.id
_entity.type
_entity.pdbx_description
1 polymer ?
#
loop_
_entity_poly.entity_id
_entity_poly.type
_entity_poly.pdbx_seq_one_letter_code
_entity_poly.pdbx_strand_id
1 'polypeptide(L)'
;MRMLLIHADSMSYEIKSKTKVAEPLTTKTKGDEMKEVLVVFTAVESIDEDRPEEVVRRAADEISKVVDQVKAERVLIYPYA
;
A
#
# COMPACT_ATOMS: atom_id res chain seq x y z
N MET A 1 10.02 3.43 -8.10
CA MET A 1 8.82 2.99 -7.38
C MET A 1 7.65 3.33 -8.25
N ARG A 2 6.76 2.36 -8.49
CA ARG A 2 5.49 2.60 -9.18
C ARG A 2 4.34 2.43 -8.22
N MET A 3 3.35 3.32 -8.34
CA MET A 3 2.13 3.27 -7.54
C MET A 3 0.90 3.33 -8.45
N LEU A 4 -0.11 2.53 -8.11
CA LEU A 4 -1.46 2.63 -8.65
C LEU A 4 -2.41 2.93 -7.49
N LEU A 5 -3.11 4.06 -7.58
CA LEU A 5 -4.00 4.54 -6.53
C LEU A 5 -5.46 4.35 -6.98
N ILE A 6 -6.25 3.64 -6.18
CA ILE A 6 -7.67 3.37 -6.43
C ILE A 6 -8.47 3.82 -5.21
N HIS A 7 -9.33 4.82 -5.39
CA HIS A 7 -10.33 5.18 -4.39
C HIS A 7 -11.51 4.22 -4.52
N ALA A 8 -11.83 3.48 -3.46
CA ALA A 8 -12.82 2.40 -3.49
C ALA A 8 -13.74 2.46 -2.26
N ASP A 9 -15.00 2.11 -2.48
CA ASP A 9 -16.01 1.98 -1.43
C ASP A 9 -15.59 0.93 -0.38
N SER A 10 -14.99 -0.18 -0.84
CA SER A 10 -14.36 -1.16 0.05
C SER A 10 -13.22 -1.94 -0.62
N MET A 11 -12.32 -2.47 0.21
CA MET A 11 -11.26 -3.39 -0.16
C MET A 11 -11.12 -4.46 0.91
N SER A 12 -11.09 -5.73 0.49
CA SER A 12 -10.83 -6.87 1.38
C SER A 12 -9.68 -7.72 0.84
N TYR A 13 -8.93 -8.34 1.74
CA TYR A 13 -7.86 -9.25 1.37
C TYR A 13 -7.83 -10.48 2.29
N GLU A 14 -7.31 -11.59 1.77
CA GLU A 14 -7.07 -12.82 2.51
C GLU A 14 -5.66 -13.33 2.21
N ILE A 15 -4.91 -13.62 3.27
CA ILE A 15 -3.58 -14.20 3.23
C ILE A 15 -3.71 -15.68 2.93
N LYS A 16 -3.16 -16.12 1.79
CA LYS A 16 -3.27 -17.51 1.33
C LYS A 16 -2.07 -18.37 1.69
N SER A 17 -0.92 -18.07 1.09
CA SER A 17 0.29 -18.90 1.22
C SER A 17 1.51 -18.00 1.35
N LYS A 18 2.44 -18.39 2.22
CA LYS A 18 3.68 -17.65 2.43
C LYS A 18 4.69 -17.91 1.31
N THR A 19 5.44 -16.88 0.94
CA THR A 19 6.64 -17.01 0.11
C THR A 19 7.88 -17.19 0.98
N LYS A 20 9.04 -17.41 0.37
CA LYS A 20 10.33 -17.53 1.09
C LYS A 20 10.74 -16.25 1.81
N VAL A 21 10.28 -15.10 1.32
CA VAL A 21 10.60 -13.76 1.85
C VAL A 21 9.44 -13.15 2.64
N ALA A 22 8.43 -13.96 2.98
CA ALA A 22 7.27 -13.47 3.70
C ALA A 22 7.65 -12.99 5.11
N GLU A 23 7.16 -11.81 5.48
CA GLU A 23 7.28 -11.29 6.83
C GLU A 23 6.56 -12.21 7.83
N PRO A 24 7.08 -12.39 9.06
CA PRO A 24 6.35 -13.05 10.12
C PRO A 24 5.03 -12.33 10.40
N LEU A 25 3.92 -13.07 10.41
CA LEU A 25 2.63 -12.49 10.80
C LEU A 25 2.66 -12.16 12.29
N THR A 26 2.55 -10.88 12.62
CA THR A 26 2.50 -10.37 14.00
C THR A 26 1.13 -10.60 14.66
N THR A 27 0.09 -10.78 13.85
CA THR A 27 -1.29 -11.04 14.28
C THR A 27 -1.81 -12.37 13.72
N LYS A 28 -2.81 -12.96 14.39
CA LYS A 28 -3.53 -14.15 13.88
C LYS A 28 -4.54 -13.82 12.77
N THR A 29 -4.62 -12.57 12.32
CA THR A 29 -5.59 -12.15 11.30
C THR A 29 -5.18 -12.72 9.94
N LYS A 30 -6.08 -13.47 9.32
CA LYS A 30 -5.88 -14.08 8.00
C LYS A 30 -6.31 -13.16 6.86
N GLY A 31 -6.78 -11.97 7.16
CA GLY A 31 -7.36 -11.02 6.22
C GLY A 31 -8.00 -9.87 6.96
N ASP A 32 -8.38 -8.84 6.23
CA ASP A 32 -9.08 -7.66 6.74
C ASP A 32 -9.97 -7.05 5.64
N GLU A 33 -10.92 -6.21 6.03
CA GLU A 33 -11.77 -5.43 5.14
C GLU A 33 -11.81 -3.96 5.59
N MET A 34 -11.63 -3.05 4.64
CA MET A 34 -11.67 -1.61 4.86
C MET A 34 -12.70 -0.96 3.94
N LYS A 35 -13.37 0.09 4.42
CA LYS A 35 -14.33 0.91 3.67
C LYS A 35 -13.83 2.35 3.51
N GLU A 36 -14.30 3.04 2.47
CA GLU A 36 -13.90 4.42 2.13
C GLU A 36 -12.38 4.58 2.11
N VAL A 37 -11.73 3.77 1.27
CA VAL A 37 -10.29 3.54 1.30
C VAL A 37 -9.63 3.91 -0.01
N LEU A 38 -8.49 4.60 0.09
CA LEU A 38 -7.54 4.74 -0.99
C LEU A 38 -6.55 3.58 -0.95
N VAL A 39 -6.71 2.63 -1.87
CA VAL A 39 -5.78 1.51 -2.02
C VAL A 39 -4.59 1.98 -2.85
N VAL A 40 -3.39 1.86 -2.29
CA VAL A 40 -2.13 2.21 -2.93
C VAL A 40 -1.38 0.92 -3.23
N PHE A 41 -1.53 0.41 -4.44
CA PHE A 41 -0.71 -0.70 -4.92
C PHE A 41 0.71 -0.20 -5.17
N THR A 42 1.69 -0.82 -4.51
CA THR A 42 3.08 -0.33 -4.47
C THR A 42 4.04 -1.38 -5.00
N ALA A 43 4.83 -0.99 -6.01
CA ALA A 43 5.93 -1.78 -6.56
C ALA A 43 7.25 -1.02 -6.35
N VAL A 44 8.14 -1.59 -5.56
CA VAL A 44 9.50 -1.06 -5.34
C VAL A 44 10.41 -1.59 -6.46
N GLU A 45 11.15 -0.70 -7.11
CA GLU A 45 12.05 -0.99 -8.23
C GLU A 45 13.51 -0.91 -7.76
N SER A 46 14.43 -1.58 -8.45
CA SER A 46 15.86 -1.59 -8.06
C SER A 46 16.51 -0.21 -7.99
N ILE A 47 16.04 0.75 -8.80
CA ILE A 47 16.53 2.14 -8.77
C ILE A 47 16.17 2.87 -7.47
N ASP A 48 15.16 2.39 -6.72
CA ASP A 48 14.75 3.01 -5.47
C ASP A 48 15.74 2.75 -4.33
N GLU A 49 16.60 1.72 -4.47
CA GLU A 49 17.62 1.36 -3.50
C GLU A 49 18.70 2.44 -3.33
N ASP A 50 18.92 3.27 -4.36
CA ASP A 50 19.94 4.32 -4.34
C ASP A 50 19.64 5.42 -3.31
N ARG A 51 18.35 5.76 -3.14
CA ARG A 51 17.89 6.88 -2.28
C ARG A 51 16.54 6.58 -1.63
N PRO A 52 16.46 5.55 -0.76
CA PRO A 52 15.20 5.02 -0.26
C PRO A 52 14.40 6.04 0.54
N GLU A 53 15.03 6.87 1.39
CA GLU A 53 14.29 7.86 2.19
C GLU A 53 13.64 8.94 1.32
N GLU A 54 14.30 9.35 0.23
CA GLU A 54 13.74 10.32 -0.69
C GLU A 54 12.56 9.73 -1.48
N VAL A 55 12.69 8.49 -1.95
CA VAL A 55 11.61 7.80 -2.66
C VAL A 55 10.38 7.66 -1.78
N VAL A 56 10.56 7.22 -0.52
CA VAL A 56 9.45 7.09 0.46
C VAL A 56 8.81 8.45 0.74
N ARG A 57 9.61 9.51 0.93
CA ARG A 57 9.08 10.86 1.17
C ARG A 57 8.22 11.35 0.01
N ARG A 58 8.71 11.21 -1.23
CA ARG A 58 7.96 11.62 -2.43
C ARG A 58 6.69 10.80 -2.61
N ALA A 59 6.74 9.49 -2.32
CA ALA A 59 5.57 8.63 -2.37
C ALA A 59 4.52 9.05 -1.35
N ALA A 60 4.93 9.32 -0.10
CA ALA A 60 4.05 9.82 0.95
C ALA A 60 3.39 11.16 0.57
N ASP A 61 4.17 12.11 0.05
CA ASP A 61 3.66 13.41 -0.39
C ASP A 61 2.60 13.27 -1.50
N GLU A 62 2.83 12.40 -2.50
CA GLU A 62 1.84 12.19 -3.57
C GLU A 62 0.59 11.44 -3.08
N ILE A 63 0.75 10.44 -2.20
CA ILE A 63 -0.40 9.75 -1.58
C ILE A 63 -1.24 10.76 -0.78
N SER A 64 -0.63 11.57 0.09
CA SER A 64 -1.33 12.58 0.89
C SER A 64 -2.11 13.57 0.03
N LYS A 65 -1.51 14.03 -1.07
CA LYS A 65 -2.17 14.91 -2.03
C LYS A 65 -3.41 14.26 -2.66
N VAL A 66 -3.34 12.98 -3.03
CA VAL A 66 -4.50 12.27 -3.62
C VAL A 66 -5.57 12.03 -2.56
N VAL A 67 -5.20 11.66 -1.32
CA VAL A 67 -6.13 11.56 -0.19
C VAL A 67 -6.91 12.87 -0.01
N ASP A 68 -6.22 14.01 -0.05
CA ASP A 68 -6.85 15.32 0.07
C ASP A 68 -7.78 15.66 -1.10
N GLN A 69 -7.51 15.15 -2.30
CA GLN A 69 -8.34 15.37 -3.49
C GLN A 69 -9.63 14.53 -3.47
N VAL A 70 -9.51 13.25 -3.11
CA VAL A 70 -10.65 12.31 -3.15
C VAL A 70 -11.38 12.18 -1.81
N LYS A 71 -10.83 12.78 -0.74
CA LYS A 71 -11.36 12.75 0.63
C LYS A 71 -11.50 11.35 1.22
N ALA A 72 -10.56 10.47 0.87
CA ALA A 72 -10.51 9.13 1.46
C ALA A 72 -10.29 9.20 2.98
N GLU A 73 -11.05 8.41 3.74
CA GLU A 73 -10.90 8.35 5.20
C GLU A 73 -9.76 7.44 5.64
N ARG A 74 -9.44 6.44 4.80
CA ARG A 74 -8.44 5.41 5.07
C ARG A 74 -7.50 5.26 3.88
N VAL A 75 -6.27 4.83 4.18
CA VAL A 75 -5.27 4.48 3.17
C VAL A 75 -4.78 3.07 3.45
N LEU A 76 -4.78 2.23 2.42
CA LEU A 76 -4.22 0.89 2.46
C LEU A 76 -2.99 0.83 1.56
N ILE A 77 -1.80 0.65 2.15
CA ILE A 77 -0.57 0.38 1.40
C ILE A 77 -0.51 -1.11 1.08
N TYR A 78 -0.61 -1.45 -0.19
CA TYR A 78 -0.70 -2.84 -0.65
C TYR A 78 0.53 -3.20 -1.50
N PRO A 79 1.45 -4.06 -1.01
CA PRO A 79 2.58 -4.51 -1.80
C PRO A 79 2.12 -5.27 -3.04
N TYR A 80 2.60 -4.87 -4.22
CA TYR A 80 2.22 -5.44 -5.51
C TYR A 80 3.44 -5.54 -6.42
N ALA A 81 4.06 -6.71 -6.45
CA ALA A 81 5.29 -7.02 -7.19
C ALA A 81 5.03 -7.98 -8.34
#